data_AF-A0A4U5N946-F1
#
_entry.id   AF-A0A4U5N946-F1
#
_cell.length_a   1.000
_cell.length_b   1.000
_cell.length_c   1.000
_cell.angle_alpha   90.00
_cell.angle_beta   90.00
_cell.angle_gamma   90.00
#
_symmetry.space_group_name_H-M   'P 1'
#
loop_
_entity.id
_entity.type
_entity.pdbx_description
1 polymer ?
#
loop_
_entity_poly.entity_id
_entity_poly.type
_entity_poly.pdbx_seq_one_letter_code
_entity_poly.pdbx_strand_id
1 'polypeptide(L)'
;MPLCLLPNRLLPLPSCPLITCHASPAALRSSPSSPPPTLPNLLNNTTPVPSLSCALQCPHFQSCSGCTHELNLHRPIIVDEADQFFKSLGVSDFDFDSGRLWGWRSRAKLAVRGSSMKPLIGLYEEGTHNVVDIPHCKAHHPNINAAVELLRQGVTKLNIEPYDEDEGTGELRYVQMAVTTYNTSLPAPERYKNSKVQVSLVWNSRNENSHNFEKLNALANFLWRNGGPKSDVRFIHSVWANFQTSTNNIIFGNRWRHLLGESGFWEHVGGIDVSLSPSSFGQANTRAFDNLLRKLQKYVPYGASVTDLYAGAGAIGLSLAATRKCRSVKCVEVNKESKLSFEKTVERLPNYVDSSISWHHADTSVEPLSWLMGSEVVVVDPPRKGLDASLLDVLQTISSLERKAKSAPESSYSKVKDEKRPWVLRAMKDSVQIGSKPALEDSESLPQTLIYISCGWESFKEDCKSLLSSKKWRLEKAHGFNFFPGTQSTIHLTVFDATGTAFPDLVFFPP
;
A
#
# COMPACT_ATOMS: atom_id res chain seq x y z
N MET A 1 5.23 -39.14 -43.35
CA MET A 1 4.67 -40.32 -44.07
C MET A 1 5.62 -41.50 -43.84
N PRO A 2 5.14 -42.76 -43.70
CA PRO A 2 3.77 -43.20 -43.96
C PRO A 2 3.06 -44.03 -42.84
N LEU A 3 1.72 -43.92 -42.87
CA LEU A 3 0.67 -44.97 -42.83
C LEU A 3 0.45 -45.74 -41.50
N CYS A 4 -0.61 -45.46 -40.74
CA CYS A 4 -2.05 -45.80 -40.95
C CYS A 4 -2.41 -47.20 -40.46
N LEU A 5 -3.30 -47.27 -39.46
CA LEU A 5 -4.47 -48.17 -39.39
C LEU A 5 -5.43 -47.67 -38.27
N LEU A 6 -6.67 -47.40 -38.64
CA LEU A 6 -7.89 -47.22 -37.82
C LEU A 6 -8.82 -48.42 -38.15
N PRO A 7 -10.04 -48.61 -37.58
CA PRO A 7 -10.66 -48.12 -36.33
C PRO A 7 -11.40 -49.23 -35.52
N ASN A 8 -11.85 -48.97 -34.28
CA ASN A 8 -13.28 -49.07 -33.87
C ASN A 8 -13.58 -49.04 -32.35
N ARG A 9 -14.65 -48.29 -32.04
CA ARG A 9 -15.70 -48.50 -31.02
C ARG A 9 -15.45 -48.24 -29.51
N LEU A 10 -15.82 -47.00 -29.17
CA LEU A 10 -16.62 -46.50 -28.03
C LEU A 10 -17.32 -47.52 -27.11
N LEU A 11 -17.14 -47.30 -25.79
CA LEU A 11 -18.11 -47.57 -24.72
C LEU A 11 -18.11 -46.38 -23.72
N PRO A 12 -19.27 -46.01 -23.11
CA PRO A 12 -19.45 -44.74 -22.40
C PRO A 12 -19.15 -44.81 -20.89
N LEU A 13 -18.72 -43.68 -20.33
CA LEU A 13 -18.55 -43.42 -18.89
C LEU A 13 -19.88 -42.92 -18.26
N PRO A 14 -20.14 -43.21 -16.98
CA PRO A 14 -21.41 -42.90 -16.33
C PRO A 14 -21.56 -41.41 -15.96
N SER A 15 -22.77 -40.90 -16.18
CA SER A 15 -23.23 -39.53 -15.97
C SER A 15 -23.62 -39.26 -14.50
N CYS A 16 -23.17 -38.12 -13.97
CA CYS A 16 -23.69 -37.51 -12.73
C CYS A 16 -24.98 -36.72 -13.03
N PRO A 17 -25.98 -36.69 -12.14
CA PRO A 17 -27.26 -36.06 -12.42
C PRO A 17 -27.21 -34.53 -12.29
N LEU A 18 -27.58 -33.85 -13.37
CA LEU A 18 -27.95 -32.44 -13.41
C LEU A 18 -29.38 -32.29 -12.89
N ILE A 19 -29.57 -31.47 -11.85
CA ILE A 19 -30.90 -31.03 -11.40
C ILE A 19 -31.25 -29.76 -12.17
N THR A 20 -32.17 -29.88 -13.13
CA THR A 20 -32.79 -28.76 -13.84
C THR A 20 -34.25 -28.64 -13.42
N CYS A 21 -34.60 -27.53 -12.78
CA CYS A 21 -35.99 -27.23 -12.40
C CYS A 21 -36.66 -26.45 -13.54
N HIS A 22 -37.49 -27.12 -14.34
CA HIS A 22 -38.41 -26.47 -15.27
C HIS A 22 -39.65 -25.98 -14.50
N ALA A 23 -39.98 -24.69 -14.65
CA ALA A 23 -41.25 -24.12 -14.21
C ALA A 23 -42.25 -24.09 -15.38
N SER A 24 -43.42 -24.71 -15.19
CA SER A 24 -44.59 -24.56 -16.06
C SER A 24 -45.66 -23.71 -15.37
N PRO A 25 -46.44 -22.90 -16.11
CA PRO A 25 -47.38 -21.94 -15.54
C PRO A 25 -48.73 -22.60 -15.23
N ALA A 26 -49.22 -22.44 -13.99
CA ALA A 26 -50.58 -22.82 -13.60
C ALA A 26 -51.33 -21.61 -13.04
N ALA A 27 -52.61 -21.56 -13.40
CA ALA A 27 -53.50 -20.40 -13.41
C ALA A 27 -53.84 -19.79 -12.03
N LEU A 28 -53.97 -18.46 -12.05
CA LEU A 28 -54.50 -17.62 -10.97
C LEU A 28 -55.96 -17.95 -10.63
N ARG A 29 -56.24 -18.14 -9.33
CA ARG A 29 -57.54 -17.81 -8.72
C ARG A 29 -57.30 -16.99 -7.46
N SER A 30 -57.96 -15.84 -7.39
CA SER A 30 -57.93 -14.87 -6.30
C SER A 30 -58.90 -15.25 -5.18
N SER A 31 -58.45 -15.20 -3.93
CA SER A 31 -59.29 -15.11 -2.73
C SER A 31 -58.77 -14.01 -1.80
N PRO A 32 -59.66 -13.27 -1.10
CA PRO A 32 -59.31 -12.04 -0.40
C PRO A 32 -58.56 -12.28 0.92
N SER A 33 -57.59 -11.42 1.20
CA SER A 33 -56.68 -11.43 2.34
C SER A 33 -57.33 -10.92 3.63
N SER A 34 -57.09 -11.63 4.74
CA SER A 34 -57.26 -11.14 6.11
C SER A 34 -55.98 -10.43 6.59
N PRO A 35 -56.08 -9.35 7.40
CA PRO A 35 -54.92 -8.57 7.80
C PRO A 35 -54.06 -9.30 8.85
N PRO A 36 -52.74 -9.09 8.88
CA PRO A 36 -51.85 -9.71 9.87
C PRO A 36 -51.94 -8.99 11.23
N PRO A 37 -51.56 -9.66 12.34
CA PRO A 37 -51.63 -9.07 13.67
C PRO A 37 -50.52 -8.03 13.88
N THR A 38 -50.88 -6.92 14.51
CA THR A 38 -50.00 -5.82 14.92
C THR A 38 -48.96 -6.25 15.95
N LEU A 39 -47.67 -6.05 15.63
CA LEU A 39 -46.56 -6.12 16.58
C LEU A 39 -46.55 -4.89 17.52
N PRO A 40 -46.09 -5.00 18.78
CA PRO A 40 -46.02 -3.87 19.70
C PRO A 40 -44.93 -2.86 19.29
N ASN A 41 -45.29 -1.57 19.34
CA ASN A 41 -44.39 -0.42 19.20
C ASN A 41 -43.29 -0.43 20.28
N LEU A 42 -42.05 -0.69 19.87
CA LEU A 42 -40.83 -0.35 20.60
C LEU A 42 -40.13 0.81 19.86
N LEU A 43 -40.78 1.96 19.83
CA LEU A 43 -40.19 3.24 19.44
C LEU A 43 -39.92 4.03 20.72
N ASN A 44 -38.73 3.82 21.30
CA ASN A 44 -38.01 4.79 22.11
C ASN A 44 -36.62 4.23 22.45
N ASN A 45 -35.74 4.24 21.45
CA ASN A 45 -34.32 4.41 21.67
C ASN A 45 -33.85 5.36 20.57
N THR A 46 -33.80 6.64 20.89
CA THR A 46 -33.16 7.67 20.07
C THR A 46 -31.66 7.38 20.05
N THR A 47 -31.23 6.51 19.15
CA THR A 47 -29.88 6.59 18.60
C THR A 47 -29.77 7.96 17.92
N PRO A 48 -28.69 8.73 18.17
CA PRO A 48 -28.48 9.98 17.45
C PRO A 48 -28.48 9.67 15.96
N VAL A 49 -29.29 10.38 15.18
CA VAL A 49 -29.22 10.31 13.72
C VAL A 49 -27.76 10.61 13.34
N PRO A 50 -27.05 9.68 12.68
CA PRO A 50 -25.65 9.89 12.33
C PRO A 50 -25.55 11.17 11.52
N SER A 51 -24.60 12.05 11.88
CA SER A 51 -24.39 13.27 11.12
C SER A 51 -24.13 12.92 9.65
N LEU A 52 -24.94 13.46 8.74
CA LEU A 52 -24.74 13.36 7.30
C LEU A 52 -23.36 13.86 6.87
N SER A 53 -22.70 14.68 7.70
CA SER A 53 -21.33 15.18 7.50
C SER A 53 -20.24 14.10 7.59
N CYS A 54 -20.60 12.84 7.88
CA CYS A 54 -19.66 11.73 8.00
C CYS A 54 -20.16 10.50 7.24
N ALA A 55 -21.05 10.67 6.26
CA ALA A 55 -21.67 9.59 5.49
C ALA A 55 -21.18 9.53 4.03
N LEU A 56 -20.91 8.34 3.48
CA LEU A 56 -20.39 8.19 2.12
C LEU A 56 -21.42 8.59 1.06
N GLN A 57 -22.66 8.12 1.22
CA GLN A 57 -23.77 8.30 0.27
C GLN A 57 -23.35 7.93 -1.16
N CYS A 58 -22.73 6.75 -1.30
CA CYS A 58 -22.23 6.28 -2.57
C CYS A 58 -23.34 5.54 -3.32
N PRO A 59 -23.68 5.94 -4.56
CA PRO A 59 -24.70 5.22 -5.34
C PRO A 59 -24.28 3.78 -5.67
N HIS A 60 -22.99 3.47 -5.57
CA HIS A 60 -22.42 2.16 -5.87
C HIS A 60 -22.25 1.28 -4.62
N PHE A 61 -22.62 1.74 -3.43
CA PHE A 61 -22.26 1.05 -2.18
C PHE A 61 -22.74 -0.40 -2.12
N GLN A 62 -23.94 -0.68 -2.63
CA GLN A 62 -24.54 -2.02 -2.55
C GLN A 62 -23.88 -3.05 -3.46
N SER A 63 -23.15 -2.62 -4.51
CA SER A 63 -22.54 -3.52 -5.50
C SER A 63 -21.01 -3.44 -5.50
N CYS A 64 -20.43 -2.31 -5.08
CA CYS A 64 -18.99 -2.11 -5.08
C CYS A 64 -18.33 -2.72 -3.84
N SER A 65 -17.34 -3.59 -4.06
CA SER A 65 -16.51 -4.20 -2.99
C SER A 65 -15.53 -3.22 -2.29
N GLY A 66 -15.54 -1.94 -2.65
CA GLY A 66 -14.54 -0.97 -2.20
C GLY A 66 -14.74 -0.44 -0.78
N CYS A 67 -15.99 -0.38 -0.29
CA CYS A 67 -16.36 0.17 1.00
C CYS A 67 -17.26 -0.80 1.76
N THR A 68 -17.06 -0.95 3.07
CA THR A 68 -17.82 -1.87 3.92
C THR A 68 -18.86 -1.17 4.80
N HIS A 69 -18.78 0.16 4.91
CA HIS A 69 -19.79 0.95 5.61
C HIS A 69 -19.90 2.36 5.00
N GLU A 70 -21.09 2.95 5.14
CA GLU A 70 -21.35 4.32 4.68
C GLU A 70 -21.43 5.34 5.81
N LEU A 71 -21.55 4.94 7.06
CA LEU A 71 -21.76 5.84 8.20
C LEU A 71 -20.53 5.87 9.10
N ASN A 72 -20.36 6.96 9.84
CA ASN A 72 -19.24 7.14 10.77
C ASN A 72 -17.87 6.95 10.12
N LEU A 73 -17.71 7.43 8.87
CA LEU A 73 -16.47 7.26 8.11
C LEU A 73 -15.21 7.76 8.83
N HIS A 74 -15.37 8.73 9.74
CA HIS A 74 -14.30 9.33 10.53
C HIS A 74 -13.82 8.45 11.68
N ARG A 75 -14.59 7.44 12.08
CA ARG A 75 -14.26 6.55 13.20
C ARG A 75 -14.88 5.18 12.97
N PRO A 76 -14.18 4.27 12.25
CA PRO A 76 -14.66 2.92 12.02
C PRO A 76 -14.76 2.14 13.35
N ILE A 77 -15.58 1.09 13.37
CA ILE A 77 -15.88 0.29 14.59
C ILE A 77 -14.59 -0.27 15.21
N ILE A 78 -13.63 -0.64 14.37
CA ILE A 78 -12.32 -1.17 14.78
C ILE A 78 -11.56 -0.25 15.72
N VAL A 79 -11.83 1.06 15.72
CA VAL A 79 -11.12 2.03 16.58
C VAL A 79 -11.47 1.81 18.06
N ASP A 80 -12.71 1.45 18.36
CA ASP A 80 -13.13 1.21 19.75
C ASP A 80 -12.57 -0.13 20.25
N GLU A 81 -12.47 -1.14 19.38
CA GLU A 81 -11.73 -2.39 19.68
C GLU A 81 -10.24 -2.09 19.93
N ALA A 82 -9.61 -1.28 19.08
CA ALA A 82 -8.20 -0.92 19.21
C ALA A 82 -7.93 -0.15 20.50
N ASP A 83 -8.79 0.81 20.85
CA ASP A 83 -8.70 1.57 22.10
C ASP A 83 -8.76 0.64 23.33
N GLN A 84 -9.72 -0.30 23.36
CA GLN A 84 -9.83 -1.30 24.43
C GLN A 84 -8.60 -2.23 24.49
N PHE A 85 -8.13 -2.68 23.33
CA PHE A 85 -6.92 -3.52 23.23
C PHE A 85 -5.70 -2.80 23.81
N PHE A 86 -5.44 -1.56 23.39
CA PHE A 86 -4.28 -0.81 23.86
C PHE A 86 -4.38 -0.44 25.36
N LYS A 87 -5.57 -0.10 25.85
CA LYS A 87 -5.82 0.09 27.29
C LYS A 87 -5.52 -1.16 28.10
N SER A 88 -5.90 -2.35 27.59
CA SER A 88 -5.60 -3.62 28.26
C SER A 88 -4.10 -3.92 28.34
N LEU A 89 -3.29 -3.28 27.50
CA LEU A 89 -1.83 -3.37 27.48
C LEU A 89 -1.14 -2.22 28.24
N GLY A 90 -1.90 -1.34 28.89
CA GLY A 90 -1.38 -0.23 29.69
C GLY A 90 -1.18 1.09 28.95
N VAL A 91 -1.56 1.18 27.66
CA VAL A 91 -1.55 2.42 26.90
C VAL A 91 -2.89 3.13 27.07
N SER A 92 -2.92 4.19 27.88
CA SER A 92 -4.16 4.91 28.22
C SER A 92 -4.47 6.08 27.29
N ASP A 93 -3.48 6.58 26.55
CA ASP A 93 -3.55 7.74 25.67
C ASP A 93 -3.62 7.39 24.18
N PHE A 94 -4.31 6.30 23.83
CA PHE A 94 -4.55 5.95 22.43
C PHE A 94 -5.34 7.05 21.73
N ASP A 95 -4.76 7.59 20.65
CA ASP A 95 -5.36 8.63 19.84
C ASP A 95 -5.59 8.14 18.40
N PHE A 96 -6.57 8.72 17.72
CA PHE A 96 -6.99 8.33 16.39
C PHE A 96 -7.16 9.53 15.46
N ASP A 97 -6.25 9.64 14.49
CA ASP A 97 -6.26 10.70 13.50
C ASP A 97 -7.14 10.33 12.31
N SER A 98 -8.21 11.11 12.09
CA SER A 98 -9.03 11.01 10.88
C SER A 98 -8.86 12.24 9.99
N GLY A 99 -8.59 11.98 8.71
CA GLY A 99 -8.42 13.01 7.70
C GLY A 99 -9.67 13.25 6.85
N ARG A 100 -9.42 13.58 5.59
CA ARG A 100 -10.44 13.76 4.56
C ARG A 100 -11.21 12.43 4.34
N LEU A 101 -12.55 12.47 4.42
CA LEU A 101 -13.40 11.27 4.34
C LEU A 101 -13.83 10.88 2.91
N TRP A 102 -13.75 11.82 1.96
CA TRP A 102 -14.07 11.60 0.54
C TRP A 102 -13.00 12.21 -0.35
N GLY A 103 -12.78 11.63 -1.53
CA GLY A 103 -11.72 12.07 -2.43
C GLY A 103 -10.32 11.91 -1.85
N TRP A 104 -10.16 11.04 -0.85
CA TRP A 104 -8.88 10.77 -0.19
C TRP A 104 -8.00 9.84 -1.01
N ARG A 105 -8.60 8.93 -1.80
CA ARG A 105 -7.89 7.91 -2.55
C ARG A 105 -7.18 8.56 -3.74
N SER A 106 -5.88 8.66 -3.60
CA SER A 106 -4.94 9.24 -4.56
C SER A 106 -4.32 8.18 -5.48
N ARG A 107 -4.53 6.90 -5.20
CA ARG A 107 -4.12 5.79 -6.07
C ARG A 107 -5.26 4.79 -6.25
N ALA A 108 -5.60 4.49 -7.49
CA ALA A 108 -6.64 3.52 -7.85
C ALA A 108 -6.11 2.55 -8.91
N LYS A 109 -6.46 1.28 -8.79
CA LYS A 109 -6.25 0.25 -9.81
C LYS A 109 -7.63 -0.28 -10.17
N LEU A 110 -8.03 -0.12 -11.43
CA LEU A 110 -9.38 -0.41 -11.89
C LEU A 110 -9.32 -1.44 -13.01
N ALA A 111 -10.15 -2.45 -12.93
CA ALA A 111 -10.37 -3.40 -14.01
C ALA A 111 -11.14 -2.72 -15.15
N VAL A 112 -10.79 -3.08 -16.38
CA VAL A 112 -11.45 -2.58 -17.60
C VAL A 112 -12.05 -3.77 -18.33
N ARG A 113 -13.37 -3.91 -18.29
CA ARG A 113 -14.16 -5.01 -18.89
C ARG A 113 -15.29 -4.46 -19.75
N GLY A 114 -16.19 -5.31 -20.23
CA GLY A 114 -17.30 -4.93 -21.10
C GLY A 114 -16.85 -4.86 -22.56
N SER A 115 -17.36 -3.89 -23.31
CA SER A 115 -17.01 -3.70 -24.73
C SER A 115 -16.49 -2.29 -25.01
N SER A 116 -15.89 -2.07 -26.17
CA SER A 116 -15.51 -0.74 -26.64
C SER A 116 -16.67 0.27 -26.60
N MET A 117 -17.89 -0.17 -26.91
CA MET A 117 -19.11 0.66 -26.88
C MET A 117 -19.65 0.92 -25.48
N LYS A 118 -19.47 -0.02 -24.54
CA LYS A 118 -19.95 0.08 -23.16
C LYS A 118 -18.87 -0.47 -22.22
N PRO A 119 -17.76 0.25 -22.03
CA PRO A 119 -16.70 -0.23 -21.15
C PRO A 119 -17.16 -0.15 -19.70
N LEU A 120 -16.72 -1.08 -18.88
CA LEU A 120 -16.91 -1.09 -17.43
C LEU A 120 -15.55 -0.81 -16.81
N ILE A 121 -15.45 0.23 -16.00
CA ILE A 121 -14.20 0.65 -15.37
C ILE A 121 -14.44 0.73 -13.86
N GLY A 122 -13.89 -0.25 -13.15
CA GLY A 122 -14.18 -0.35 -11.72
C GLY A 122 -13.50 -1.46 -10.97
N LEU A 123 -14.21 -2.01 -9.99
CA LEU A 123 -13.73 -3.08 -9.12
C LEU A 123 -14.51 -4.36 -9.37
N TYR A 124 -13.92 -5.48 -9.02
CA TYR A 124 -14.65 -6.74 -9.00
C TYR A 124 -15.69 -6.74 -7.87
N GLU A 125 -16.85 -7.32 -8.14
CA GLU A 125 -17.78 -7.73 -7.09
C GLU A 125 -17.11 -8.75 -6.16
N GLU A 126 -17.47 -8.74 -4.88
CA GLU A 126 -16.84 -9.60 -3.89
C GLU A 126 -17.03 -11.09 -4.23
N GLY A 127 -15.93 -11.85 -4.22
CA GLY A 127 -15.96 -13.27 -4.52
C GLY A 127 -16.11 -13.64 -6.00
N THR A 128 -16.10 -12.67 -6.93
CA THR A 128 -16.24 -12.94 -8.38
C THR A 128 -15.19 -12.19 -9.20
N HIS A 129 -15.16 -12.45 -10.52
CA HIS A 129 -14.45 -11.63 -11.50
C HIS A 129 -15.42 -10.75 -12.34
N ASN A 130 -16.64 -10.52 -11.85
CA ASN A 130 -17.57 -9.59 -12.46
C ASN A 130 -17.19 -8.15 -12.09
N VAL A 131 -16.99 -7.28 -13.07
CA VAL A 131 -16.63 -5.88 -12.81
C VAL A 131 -17.88 -5.03 -12.63
N VAL A 132 -17.93 -4.33 -11.50
CA VAL A 132 -18.89 -3.29 -11.18
C VAL A 132 -18.33 -1.94 -11.63
N ASP A 133 -19.04 -1.29 -12.56
CA ASP A 133 -18.71 0.06 -13.01
C ASP A 133 -18.96 1.07 -11.88
N ILE A 134 -17.98 1.95 -11.61
CA ILE A 134 -18.04 2.89 -10.47
C ILE A 134 -17.74 4.34 -10.87
N PRO A 135 -18.52 4.95 -11.78
CA PRO A 135 -18.33 6.34 -12.18
C PRO A 135 -18.51 7.28 -10.98
N HIS A 136 -17.70 8.34 -10.89
CA HIS A 136 -17.77 9.30 -9.78
C HIS A 136 -17.65 8.68 -8.38
N CYS A 137 -16.81 7.64 -8.23
CA CYS A 137 -16.53 7.02 -6.94
C CYS A 137 -16.18 8.08 -5.87
N LYS A 138 -16.89 8.04 -4.75
CA LYS A 138 -16.77 9.03 -3.65
C LYS A 138 -15.42 8.97 -2.93
N ALA A 139 -14.76 7.82 -2.93
CA ALA A 139 -13.43 7.66 -2.34
C ALA A 139 -12.33 8.26 -3.24
N HIS A 140 -12.49 8.19 -4.56
CA HIS A 140 -11.50 8.64 -5.53
C HIS A 140 -11.32 10.16 -5.51
N HIS A 141 -10.07 10.59 -5.56
CA HIS A 141 -9.74 11.98 -5.85
C HIS A 141 -10.51 12.46 -7.11
N PRO A 142 -11.04 13.70 -7.15
CA PRO A 142 -11.80 14.21 -8.29
C PRO A 142 -11.13 14.01 -9.65
N ASN A 143 -9.82 14.28 -9.74
CA ASN A 143 -9.07 14.09 -10.98
C ASN A 143 -8.94 12.62 -11.41
N ILE A 144 -9.00 11.64 -10.50
CA ILE A 144 -9.10 10.22 -10.90
C ILE A 144 -10.44 9.98 -11.60
N ASN A 145 -11.55 10.47 -11.02
CA ASN A 145 -12.87 10.32 -11.65
C ASN A 145 -12.92 11.03 -13.02
N ALA A 146 -12.32 12.21 -13.14
CA ALA A 146 -12.20 12.91 -14.43
C ALA A 146 -11.35 12.13 -15.45
N ALA A 147 -10.24 11.53 -15.01
CA ALA A 147 -9.39 10.70 -15.87
C ALA A 147 -10.08 9.38 -16.28
N VAL A 148 -10.89 8.77 -15.42
CA VAL A 148 -11.71 7.59 -15.75
C VAL A 148 -12.73 7.93 -16.83
N GLU A 149 -13.41 9.06 -16.70
CA GLU A 149 -14.37 9.52 -17.70
C GLU A 149 -13.70 9.82 -19.04
N LEU A 150 -12.54 10.48 -19.01
CA LEU A 150 -11.77 10.72 -20.22
C LEU A 150 -11.27 9.41 -20.87
N LEU A 151 -10.85 8.44 -20.06
CA LEU A 151 -10.46 7.11 -20.54
C LEU A 151 -11.65 6.40 -21.21
N ARG A 152 -12.83 6.43 -20.60
CA ARG A 152 -14.07 5.86 -21.16
C ARG A 152 -14.36 6.43 -22.55
N GLN A 153 -14.30 7.75 -22.70
CA GLN A 153 -14.48 8.41 -23.99
C GLN A 153 -13.44 7.99 -25.01
N GLY A 154 -12.17 7.86 -24.61
CA GLY A 154 -11.09 7.40 -25.46
C GLY A 154 -11.27 5.96 -25.92
N VAL A 155 -11.67 5.07 -25.00
CA VAL A 155 -11.95 3.66 -25.28
C VAL A 155 -13.05 3.53 -26.34
N THR A 156 -14.17 4.24 -26.17
CA THR A 156 -15.28 4.21 -27.13
C THR A 156 -14.92 4.85 -28.46
N LYS A 157 -14.29 6.04 -28.44
CA LYS A 157 -13.97 6.78 -29.68
C LYS A 157 -12.96 6.06 -30.57
N LEU A 158 -12.02 5.33 -29.97
CA LEU A 158 -10.94 4.65 -30.69
C LEU A 158 -11.18 3.15 -30.87
N ASN A 159 -12.37 2.67 -30.47
CA ASN A 159 -12.73 1.26 -30.48
C ASN A 159 -11.63 0.37 -29.85
N ILE A 160 -11.25 0.75 -28.63
CA ILE A 160 -10.35 -0.05 -27.80
C ILE A 160 -11.18 -1.12 -27.12
N GLU A 161 -10.82 -2.38 -27.31
CA GLU A 161 -11.50 -3.50 -26.68
C GLU A 161 -11.00 -3.69 -25.25
N PRO A 162 -11.88 -3.60 -24.24
CA PRO A 162 -11.59 -4.08 -22.89
C PRO A 162 -11.17 -5.55 -22.90
N TYR A 163 -10.43 -5.96 -21.87
CA TYR A 163 -9.97 -7.34 -21.77
C TYR A 163 -11.12 -8.30 -21.47
N ASP A 164 -11.13 -9.44 -22.14
CA ASP A 164 -11.97 -10.59 -21.83
C ASP A 164 -11.09 -11.63 -21.11
N GLU A 165 -11.46 -11.99 -19.88
CA GLU A 165 -10.67 -12.95 -19.09
C GLU A 165 -10.85 -14.39 -19.55
N ASP A 166 -12.06 -14.75 -19.99
CA ASP A 166 -12.41 -16.11 -20.37
C ASP A 166 -11.74 -16.47 -21.70
N GLU A 167 -11.77 -15.54 -22.65
CA GLU A 167 -11.14 -15.70 -23.96
C GLU A 167 -9.65 -15.28 -23.96
N GLY A 168 -9.22 -14.52 -22.95
CA GLY A 168 -7.87 -13.94 -22.90
C GLY A 168 -7.60 -12.89 -23.99
N THR A 169 -8.66 -12.33 -24.58
CA THR A 169 -8.61 -11.40 -25.72
C THR A 169 -8.86 -9.94 -25.28
N GLY A 170 -8.89 -9.01 -26.22
CA GLY A 170 -8.99 -7.57 -25.93
C GLY A 170 -7.65 -6.94 -25.61
N GLU A 171 -7.64 -5.63 -25.39
CA GLU A 171 -6.45 -4.79 -25.38
C GLU A 171 -6.18 -4.17 -24.01
N LEU A 172 -7.17 -3.53 -23.39
CA LEU A 172 -6.98 -2.82 -22.13
C LEU A 172 -7.48 -3.67 -20.95
N ARG A 173 -6.55 -4.14 -20.11
CA ARG A 173 -6.85 -5.03 -18.97
C ARG A 173 -7.22 -4.28 -17.72
N TYR A 174 -6.41 -3.28 -17.39
CA TYR A 174 -6.56 -2.48 -16.19
C TYR A 174 -6.06 -1.07 -16.47
N VAL A 175 -6.45 -0.15 -15.60
CA VAL A 175 -5.81 1.16 -15.49
C VAL A 175 -5.39 1.42 -14.05
N GLN A 176 -4.14 1.82 -13.86
CA GLN A 176 -3.70 2.43 -12.60
C GLN A 176 -3.70 3.95 -12.77
N MET A 177 -4.28 4.65 -11.80
CA MET A 177 -4.24 6.11 -11.71
C MET A 177 -3.61 6.53 -10.40
N ALA A 178 -2.63 7.41 -10.46
CA ALA A 178 -1.96 7.97 -9.30
C ALA A 178 -2.00 9.50 -9.37
N VAL A 179 -2.48 10.15 -8.32
CA VAL A 179 -2.57 11.60 -8.19
C VAL A 179 -1.32 12.09 -7.50
N THR A 180 -0.65 13.04 -8.14
CA THR A 180 0.37 13.85 -7.51
C THR A 180 -0.16 15.21 -7.12
N THR A 181 0.10 15.59 -5.87
CA THR A 181 -0.14 16.94 -5.36
C THR A 181 1.13 17.79 -5.36
N TYR A 182 2.21 17.28 -5.97
CA TYR A 182 3.50 17.93 -6.00
C TYR A 182 3.47 19.19 -6.85
N ASN A 183 3.40 20.32 -6.17
CA ASN A 183 3.71 21.63 -6.69
C ASN A 183 4.10 22.51 -5.49
N THR A 184 5.37 22.49 -5.13
CA THR A 184 5.87 23.17 -3.93
C THR A 184 5.81 24.69 -4.04
N SER A 185 5.71 25.23 -5.27
CA SER A 185 5.44 26.64 -5.53
C SER A 185 4.04 27.08 -5.12
N LEU A 186 3.10 26.16 -4.90
CA LEU A 186 1.76 26.46 -4.39
C LEU A 186 1.67 26.26 -2.86
N PRO A 187 0.85 27.07 -2.16
CA PRO A 187 0.49 26.82 -0.77
C PRO A 187 -0.10 25.42 -0.58
N ALA A 188 0.21 24.77 0.54
CA ALA A 188 -0.26 23.40 0.82
C ALA A 188 -1.79 23.19 0.65
N PRO A 189 -2.68 24.13 1.04
CA PRO A 189 -4.12 23.98 0.81
C PRO A 189 -4.54 23.95 -0.67
N GLU A 190 -3.74 24.54 -1.57
CA GLU A 190 -4.04 24.65 -3.00
C GLU A 190 -3.51 23.47 -3.82
N ARG A 191 -2.50 22.77 -3.31
CA ARG A 191 -1.86 21.62 -3.98
C ARG A 191 -2.84 20.51 -4.34
N TYR A 192 -3.79 20.22 -3.45
CA TYR A 192 -4.83 19.21 -3.71
C TYR A 192 -5.73 19.58 -4.89
N LYS A 193 -6.12 20.85 -5.01
CA LYS A 193 -6.99 21.34 -6.09
C LYS A 193 -6.27 21.36 -7.44
N ASN A 194 -4.96 21.60 -7.43
CA ASN A 194 -4.10 21.67 -8.61
C ASN A 194 -3.34 20.36 -8.88
N SER A 195 -3.81 19.26 -8.31
CA SER A 195 -3.17 17.96 -8.46
C SER A 195 -3.29 17.45 -9.89
N LYS A 196 -2.41 16.54 -10.27
CA LYS A 196 -2.40 15.92 -11.61
C LYS A 196 -2.37 14.40 -11.50
N VAL A 197 -2.79 13.70 -12.55
CA VAL A 197 -2.96 12.25 -12.58
C VAL A 197 -1.99 11.62 -13.55
N GLN A 198 -1.16 10.72 -13.04
CA GLN A 198 -0.46 9.74 -13.86
C GLN A 198 -1.43 8.61 -14.20
N VAL A 199 -1.57 8.30 -15.50
CA VAL A 199 -2.41 7.21 -16.01
C VAL A 199 -1.52 6.11 -16.56
N SER A 200 -1.64 4.91 -16.01
CA SER A 200 -0.88 3.73 -16.42
C SER A 200 -1.83 2.69 -17.01
N LEU A 201 -1.76 2.50 -18.33
CA LEU A 201 -2.57 1.58 -19.10
C LEU A 201 -1.94 0.18 -19.04
N VAL A 202 -2.65 -0.80 -18.50
CA VAL A 202 -2.20 -2.20 -18.51
C VAL A 202 -2.71 -2.85 -19.79
N TRP A 203 -1.79 -3.04 -20.72
CA TRP A 203 -2.05 -3.45 -22.08
C TRP A 203 -1.78 -4.95 -22.28
N ASN A 204 -2.73 -5.65 -22.89
CA ASN A 204 -2.66 -7.08 -23.20
C ASN A 204 -1.71 -7.33 -24.38
N SER A 205 -0.41 -7.22 -24.12
CA SER A 205 0.65 -7.42 -25.10
C SER A 205 1.97 -7.71 -24.42
N ARG A 206 2.91 -8.31 -25.17
CA ARG A 206 4.24 -8.65 -24.63
C ARG A 206 5.15 -7.44 -24.52
N ASN A 207 5.01 -6.47 -25.44
CA ASN A 207 5.84 -5.26 -25.53
C ASN A 207 5.28 -4.30 -26.61
N GLU A 208 5.98 -3.17 -26.80
CA GLU A 208 5.68 -2.11 -27.75
C GLU A 208 5.75 -2.49 -29.24
N ASN A 209 6.31 -3.65 -29.58
CA ASN A 209 6.39 -4.12 -30.97
C ASN A 209 5.16 -4.96 -31.39
N SER A 210 4.15 -5.05 -30.52
CA SER A 210 2.93 -5.82 -30.79
C SER A 210 2.00 -5.06 -31.74
N HIS A 211 1.28 -5.78 -32.61
CA HIS A 211 0.38 -5.21 -33.62
C HIS A 211 -0.66 -4.19 -33.09
N ASN A 212 -1.15 -4.35 -31.85
CA ASN A 212 -2.11 -3.44 -31.23
C ASN A 212 -1.45 -2.24 -30.52
N PHE A 213 -0.13 -2.03 -30.66
CA PHE A 213 0.56 -0.87 -30.09
C PHE A 213 0.09 0.46 -30.70
N GLU A 214 -0.34 0.47 -31.96
CA GLU A 214 -0.90 1.67 -32.59
C GLU A 214 -2.15 2.17 -31.86
N LYS A 215 -3.03 1.26 -31.44
CA LYS A 215 -4.20 1.57 -30.60
C LYS A 215 -3.80 2.13 -29.24
N LEU A 216 -2.78 1.55 -28.60
CA LEU A 216 -2.22 2.08 -27.34
C LEU A 216 -1.70 3.51 -27.52
N ASN A 217 -0.94 3.76 -28.58
CA ASN A 217 -0.41 5.09 -28.88
C ASN A 217 -1.53 6.09 -29.20
N ALA A 218 -2.55 5.68 -29.95
CA ALA A 218 -3.73 6.50 -30.23
C ALA A 218 -4.47 6.88 -28.93
N LEU A 219 -4.69 5.92 -28.03
CA LEU A 219 -5.33 6.15 -26.74
C LEU A 219 -4.50 7.08 -25.85
N ALA A 220 -3.20 6.86 -25.75
CA ALA A 220 -2.31 7.73 -24.98
C ALA A 220 -2.33 9.17 -25.52
N ASN A 221 -2.27 9.35 -26.84
CA ASN A 221 -2.38 10.66 -27.48
C ASN A 221 -3.75 11.30 -27.25
N PHE A 222 -4.84 10.53 -27.25
CA PHE A 222 -6.18 11.03 -26.93
C PHE A 222 -6.24 11.56 -25.49
N LEU A 223 -5.78 10.79 -24.51
CA LEU A 223 -5.73 11.21 -23.11
C LEU A 223 -4.88 12.48 -22.94
N TRP A 224 -3.71 12.52 -23.57
CA TRP A 224 -2.79 13.64 -23.48
C TRP A 224 -3.34 14.92 -24.13
N ARG A 225 -3.97 14.82 -25.31
CA ARG A 225 -4.56 15.98 -26.00
C ARG A 225 -5.71 16.60 -25.21
N ASN A 226 -6.52 15.78 -24.55
CA ASN A 226 -7.73 16.25 -23.86
C ASN A 226 -7.52 16.53 -22.36
N GLY A 227 -6.48 15.98 -21.73
CA GLY A 227 -6.21 16.18 -20.31
C GLY A 227 -4.85 16.76 -19.97
N GLY A 228 -3.91 16.80 -20.92
CA GLY A 228 -2.55 17.27 -20.71
C GLY A 228 -2.40 18.81 -20.65
N PRO A 229 -1.17 19.33 -20.62
CA PRO A 229 -0.90 20.76 -20.39
C PRO A 229 -1.53 21.73 -21.40
N LYS A 230 -1.82 21.25 -22.63
CA LYS A 230 -2.43 22.05 -23.70
C LYS A 230 -3.96 22.02 -23.71
N SER A 231 -4.60 21.24 -22.85
CA SER A 231 -6.06 21.22 -22.74
C SER A 231 -6.58 22.31 -21.80
N ASP A 232 -7.90 22.50 -21.76
CA ASP A 232 -8.53 23.47 -20.86
C ASP A 232 -8.56 22.99 -19.40
N VAL A 233 -8.50 21.68 -19.18
CA VAL A 233 -8.68 21.04 -17.86
C VAL A 233 -7.37 20.61 -17.17
N ARG A 234 -6.29 20.35 -17.93
CA ARG A 234 -4.90 20.21 -17.47
C ARG A 234 -4.64 19.31 -16.25
N PHE A 235 -5.35 18.20 -16.10
CA PHE A 235 -5.20 17.31 -14.95
C PHE A 235 -4.37 16.04 -15.22
N ILE A 236 -3.90 15.79 -16.45
CA ILE A 236 -3.03 14.63 -16.77
C ILE A 236 -1.56 15.01 -16.60
N HIS A 237 -0.87 14.28 -15.74
CA HIS A 237 0.58 14.40 -15.46
C HIS A 237 1.41 13.65 -16.50
N SER A 238 1.13 12.36 -16.66
CA SER A 238 1.79 11.50 -17.66
C SER A 238 0.95 10.28 -17.99
N VAL A 239 1.27 9.67 -19.13
CA VAL A 239 0.67 8.42 -19.60
C VAL A 239 1.78 7.37 -19.72
N TRP A 240 1.54 6.22 -19.11
CA TRP A 240 2.41 5.06 -19.10
C TRP A 240 1.68 3.84 -19.66
N ALA A 241 2.45 2.88 -20.14
CA ALA A 241 1.98 1.54 -20.44
C ALA A 241 2.71 0.51 -19.58
N ASN A 242 1.96 -0.49 -19.13
CA ASN A 242 2.47 -1.73 -18.59
C ASN A 242 2.01 -2.88 -19.51
N PHE A 243 2.90 -3.79 -19.86
CA PHE A 243 2.62 -4.88 -20.78
C PHE A 243 2.41 -6.19 -20.01
N GLN A 244 1.23 -6.79 -20.12
CA GLN A 244 0.81 -7.93 -19.31
C GLN A 244 -0.08 -8.92 -20.09
N THR A 245 0.41 -10.15 -20.30
CA THR A 245 -0.29 -11.22 -21.03
C THR A 245 -0.64 -12.44 -20.18
N SER A 246 -0.23 -12.48 -18.91
CA SER A 246 -0.52 -13.63 -18.04
C SER A 246 -2.00 -13.72 -17.70
N THR A 247 -2.55 -14.93 -17.65
CA THR A 247 -3.95 -15.23 -17.27
C THR A 247 -4.15 -15.38 -15.75
N ASN A 248 -3.19 -14.91 -14.95
CA ASN A 248 -3.26 -14.92 -13.50
C ASN A 248 -3.78 -13.58 -12.96
N ASN A 249 -3.98 -13.50 -11.65
CA ASN A 249 -4.52 -12.32 -10.97
C ASN A 249 -3.48 -11.20 -10.78
N ILE A 250 -2.28 -11.30 -11.38
CA ILE A 250 -1.25 -10.27 -11.27
C ILE A 250 -1.58 -9.14 -12.25
N ILE A 251 -1.91 -7.98 -11.70
CA ILE A 251 -2.29 -6.78 -12.49
C ILE A 251 -1.16 -6.32 -13.41
N PHE A 252 0.09 -6.29 -12.93
CA PHE A 252 1.21 -5.73 -13.69
C PHE A 252 2.15 -6.81 -14.21
N GLY A 253 2.54 -6.69 -15.48
CA GLY A 253 3.72 -7.37 -16.00
C GLY A 253 5.00 -6.64 -15.60
N ASN A 254 6.14 -7.16 -16.04
CA ASN A 254 7.47 -6.63 -15.71
C ASN A 254 8.00 -5.58 -16.72
N ARG A 255 7.21 -5.22 -17.73
CA ARG A 255 7.61 -4.28 -18.77
C ARG A 255 6.78 -3.01 -18.69
N TRP A 256 7.47 -1.90 -18.44
CA TRP A 256 6.92 -0.56 -18.35
C TRP A 256 7.45 0.33 -19.46
N ARG A 257 6.60 1.19 -20.00
CA ARG A 257 6.97 2.19 -21.00
C ARG A 257 6.35 3.54 -20.66
N HIS A 258 7.19 4.56 -20.55
CA HIS A 258 6.73 5.94 -20.54
C HIS A 258 6.30 6.34 -21.95
N LEU A 259 5.08 6.84 -22.11
CA LEU A 259 4.55 7.26 -23.40
C LEU A 259 4.59 8.78 -23.55
N LEU A 260 3.98 9.52 -22.61
CA LEU A 260 3.79 10.97 -22.71
C LEU A 260 3.87 11.63 -21.33
N GLY A 261 4.33 12.89 -21.30
CA GLY A 261 4.33 13.74 -20.11
C GLY A 261 5.58 13.63 -19.26
N GLU A 262 5.42 13.91 -17.96
CA GLU A 262 6.52 13.91 -17.00
C GLU A 262 6.89 12.48 -16.56
N SER A 263 8.18 12.15 -16.65
CA SER A 263 8.71 10.83 -16.30
C SER A 263 8.95 10.66 -14.79
N GLY A 264 9.25 11.75 -14.07
CA GLY A 264 9.35 11.76 -12.61
C GLY A 264 7.99 11.99 -12.00
N PHE A 265 7.56 11.10 -11.10
CA PHE A 265 6.37 11.30 -10.30
C PHE A 265 6.81 11.53 -8.85
N TRP A 266 6.46 12.69 -8.32
CA TRP A 266 6.92 13.16 -7.03
C TRP A 266 5.75 13.36 -6.08
N GLU A 267 5.98 13.15 -4.80
CA GLU A 267 5.13 13.61 -3.70
C GLU A 267 5.97 14.37 -2.69
N HIS A 268 5.36 15.31 -1.98
CA HIS A 268 6.02 15.96 -0.85
C HIS A 268 5.40 15.45 0.46
N VAL A 269 6.11 14.57 1.17
CA VAL A 269 5.64 13.91 2.40
C VAL A 269 6.77 13.81 3.42
N GLY A 270 6.44 13.90 4.70
CA GLY A 270 7.43 13.79 5.78
C GLY A 270 8.52 14.87 5.75
N GLY A 271 8.28 15.98 5.03
CA GLY A 271 9.24 17.07 4.83
C GLY A 271 10.23 16.89 3.68
N ILE A 272 10.07 15.86 2.84
CA ILE A 272 10.95 15.58 1.71
C ILE A 272 10.17 15.33 0.41
N ASP A 273 10.87 15.45 -0.72
CA ASP A 273 10.37 15.12 -2.04
C ASP A 273 10.66 13.65 -2.36
N VAL A 274 9.63 12.81 -2.40
CA VAL A 274 9.75 11.37 -2.65
C VAL A 274 9.40 11.05 -4.10
N SER A 275 10.32 10.42 -4.83
CA SER A 275 10.07 9.88 -6.17
C SER A 275 9.37 8.53 -6.05
N LEU A 276 8.34 8.30 -6.87
CA LEU A 276 7.64 7.02 -6.94
C LEU A 276 7.47 6.60 -8.40
N SER A 277 8.12 5.50 -8.80
CA SER A 277 7.84 4.91 -10.12
C SER A 277 6.40 4.35 -10.17
N PRO A 278 5.84 4.14 -11.38
CA PRO A 278 4.54 3.48 -11.53
C PRO A 278 4.51 2.04 -10.96
N SER A 279 5.67 1.37 -10.89
CA SER A 279 5.84 0.02 -10.33
C SER A 279 6.05 0.01 -8.82
N SER A 280 6.50 1.13 -8.23
CA SER A 280 6.70 1.25 -6.79
C SER A 280 5.38 1.30 -6.03
N PHE A 281 5.37 0.71 -4.83
CA PHE A 281 4.30 0.94 -3.88
C PHE A 281 4.28 2.41 -3.45
N GLY A 282 3.08 2.96 -3.30
CA GLY A 282 2.86 4.29 -2.76
C GLY A 282 1.53 4.30 -2.02
N GLN A 283 1.47 5.07 -0.93
CA GLN A 283 0.30 5.12 -0.08
C GLN A 283 -0.89 5.71 -0.84
N ALA A 284 -2.05 5.05 -0.74
CA ALA A 284 -3.25 5.50 -1.43
C ALA A 284 -3.85 6.76 -0.81
N ASN A 285 -3.48 7.10 0.42
CA ASN A 285 -3.88 8.31 1.13
C ASN A 285 -2.64 9.11 1.56
N THR A 286 -2.08 9.89 0.63
CA THR A 286 -0.83 10.64 0.82
C THR A 286 -0.89 11.57 2.04
N ARG A 287 -2.05 12.18 2.30
CA ARG A 287 -2.22 13.09 3.45
C ARG A 287 -2.21 12.36 4.79
N ALA A 288 -2.87 11.20 4.88
CA ALA A 288 -2.81 10.38 6.09
C ALA A 288 -1.39 9.86 6.33
N PHE A 289 -0.69 9.48 5.25
CA PHE A 289 0.71 9.06 5.34
C PHE A 289 1.64 10.17 5.82
N ASP A 290 1.50 11.38 5.31
CA ASP A 290 2.27 12.55 5.74
C ASP A 290 2.05 12.88 7.24
N ASN A 291 0.82 12.71 7.75
CA ASN A 291 0.53 12.84 9.18
C ASN A 291 1.19 11.72 10.01
N LEU A 292 1.12 10.48 9.53
CA LEU A 292 1.80 9.35 10.17
C LEU A 292 3.31 9.59 10.26
N LEU A 293 3.96 10.03 9.18
CA LEU A 293 5.39 10.33 9.17
C LEU A 293 5.73 11.43 10.19
N ARG A 294 4.97 12.52 10.24
CA ARG A 294 5.16 13.58 11.24
C ARG A 294 5.00 13.09 12.68
N LYS A 295 4.11 12.13 12.93
CA LYS A 295 3.96 11.51 14.25
C LYS A 295 5.16 10.60 14.56
N LEU A 296 5.54 9.76 13.61
CA LEU A 296 6.67 8.83 13.70
C LEU A 296 7.98 9.54 14.07
N GLN A 297 8.27 10.65 13.37
CA GLN A 297 9.47 11.47 13.58
C GLN A 297 9.64 11.99 15.02
N LYS A 298 8.57 12.01 15.83
CA LYS A 298 8.62 12.42 17.24
C LYS A 298 9.18 11.34 18.16
N TYR A 299 9.07 10.07 17.77
CA TYR A 299 9.52 8.92 18.56
C TYR A 299 10.96 8.49 18.29
N VAL A 300 11.63 9.14 17.35
CA VAL A 300 13.05 8.89 17.07
C VAL A 300 13.91 9.87 17.89
N PRO A 301 14.81 9.37 18.76
CA PRO A 301 15.69 10.21 19.56
C PRO A 301 16.80 10.85 18.71
N TYR A 302 17.40 11.90 19.25
CA TYR A 302 18.54 12.57 18.60
C TYR A 302 19.80 11.71 18.66
N GLY A 303 20.59 11.71 17.58
CA GLY A 303 21.80 10.91 17.42
C GLY A 303 21.56 9.46 17.00
N ALA A 304 20.31 9.06 16.75
CA ALA A 304 19.91 7.67 16.54
C ALA A 304 20.48 7.06 15.26
N SER A 305 20.93 5.80 15.34
CA SER A 305 21.07 4.93 14.17
C SER A 305 19.77 4.16 13.92
N VAL A 306 19.16 4.37 12.75
CA VAL A 306 17.83 3.82 12.41
C VAL A 306 17.95 2.76 11.32
N THR A 307 17.28 1.63 11.49
CA THR A 307 17.02 0.66 10.41
C THR A 307 15.54 0.65 10.05
N ASP A 308 15.22 0.99 8.80
CA ASP A 308 13.90 0.93 8.17
C ASP A 308 13.78 -0.38 7.40
N LEU A 309 13.02 -1.34 7.94
CA LEU A 309 12.74 -2.62 7.29
C LEU A 309 11.44 -2.53 6.48
N TYR A 310 11.39 -3.21 5.33
CA TYR A 310 10.30 -3.06 4.36
C TYR A 310 10.25 -1.65 3.77
N ALA A 311 11.43 -1.05 3.55
CA ALA A 311 11.57 0.38 3.31
C ALA A 311 10.88 0.89 2.03
N GLY A 312 10.58 0.01 1.08
CA GLY A 312 10.05 0.37 -0.24
C GLY A 312 10.98 1.37 -0.93
N ALA A 313 10.41 2.50 -1.37
CA ALA A 313 11.15 3.62 -1.96
C ALA A 313 11.94 4.45 -0.93
N GLY A 314 11.96 4.05 0.35
CA GLY A 314 12.66 4.72 1.45
C GLY A 314 11.92 5.92 2.04
N ALA A 315 10.61 6.08 1.78
CA ALA A 315 9.87 7.26 2.21
C ALA A 315 9.93 7.48 3.74
N ILE A 316 9.87 6.40 4.54
CA ILE A 316 9.94 6.46 5.99
C ILE A 316 11.37 6.81 6.42
N GLY A 317 12.37 5.97 6.11
CA GLY A 317 13.75 6.18 6.50
C GLY A 317 14.34 7.51 6.02
N LEU A 318 14.09 7.92 4.77
CA LEU A 318 14.60 9.19 4.25
C LEU A 318 13.91 10.40 4.91
N SER A 319 12.63 10.30 5.27
CA SER A 319 11.97 11.35 6.06
C SER A 319 12.57 11.50 7.45
N LEU A 320 13.05 10.40 8.05
CA LEU A 320 13.76 10.42 9.33
C LEU A 320 15.13 11.06 9.19
N ALA A 321 15.91 10.71 8.16
CA ALA A 321 17.18 11.37 7.86
C ALA A 321 17.03 12.90 7.74
N ALA A 322 15.94 13.36 7.12
CA ALA A 322 15.67 14.78 6.94
C ALA A 322 15.34 15.55 8.24
N THR A 323 15.06 14.87 9.35
CA THR A 323 14.83 15.52 10.65
C THR A 323 16.09 16.06 11.30
N ARG A 324 17.28 15.69 10.80
CA ARG A 324 18.60 15.92 11.43
C ARG A 324 18.78 15.26 12.81
N LYS A 325 17.89 14.33 13.18
CA LYS A 325 18.02 13.54 14.41
C LYS A 325 18.84 12.27 14.21
N CYS A 326 18.86 11.72 13.00
CA CYS A 326 19.48 10.43 12.75
C CYS A 326 20.96 10.60 12.35
N ARG A 327 21.83 9.83 13.00
CA ARG A 327 23.25 9.68 12.59
C ARG A 327 23.36 8.81 11.35
N SER A 328 22.55 7.76 11.30
CA SER A 328 22.49 6.85 10.16
C SER A 328 21.07 6.35 9.92
N VAL A 329 20.78 6.06 8.65
CA VAL A 329 19.54 5.43 8.20
C VAL A 329 19.90 4.29 7.25
N LYS A 330 19.50 3.07 7.60
CA LYS A 330 19.64 1.85 6.81
C LYS A 330 18.28 1.40 6.33
N CYS A 331 18.03 1.43 5.04
CA CYS A 331 16.80 0.96 4.41
C CYS A 331 17.00 -0.46 3.88
N VAL A 332 16.13 -1.41 4.22
CA VAL A 332 16.17 -2.79 3.73
C VAL A 332 14.89 -3.11 2.99
N GLU A 333 15.01 -3.51 1.72
CA GLU A 333 13.87 -3.72 0.83
C GLU A 333 14.09 -4.92 -0.11
N VAL A 334 13.05 -5.75 -0.29
CA VAL A 334 13.10 -6.94 -1.14
C VAL A 334 12.74 -6.64 -2.60
N ASN A 335 11.93 -5.62 -2.84
CA ASN A 335 11.53 -5.20 -4.18
C ASN A 335 12.59 -4.31 -4.82
N LYS A 336 13.39 -4.92 -5.70
CA LYS A 336 14.42 -4.25 -6.51
C LYS A 336 13.89 -3.03 -7.31
N GLU A 337 12.62 -3.03 -7.72
CA GLU A 337 12.03 -1.92 -8.48
C GLU A 337 11.94 -0.61 -7.68
N SER A 338 12.05 -0.68 -6.35
CA SER A 338 12.07 0.50 -5.47
C SER A 338 13.40 1.24 -5.49
N LYS A 339 14.50 0.61 -5.92
CA LYS A 339 15.86 1.18 -5.89
C LYS A 339 15.96 2.50 -6.65
N LEU A 340 15.43 2.57 -7.87
CA LEU A 340 15.49 3.79 -8.68
C LEU A 340 14.71 4.95 -8.04
N SER A 341 13.58 4.65 -7.40
CA SER A 341 12.77 5.61 -6.65
C SER A 341 13.54 6.15 -5.44
N PHE A 342 14.23 5.27 -4.73
CA PHE A 342 15.11 5.62 -3.61
C PHE A 342 16.26 6.54 -4.05
N GLU A 343 17.03 6.14 -5.07
CA GLU A 343 18.19 6.91 -5.58
C GLU A 343 17.78 8.33 -5.99
N LYS A 344 16.71 8.47 -6.78
CA LYS A 344 16.16 9.78 -7.16
C LYS A 344 15.75 10.63 -5.97
N THR A 345 15.15 10.00 -4.95
CA THR A 345 14.75 10.70 -3.72
C THR A 345 15.98 11.21 -2.98
N VAL A 346 17.04 10.40 -2.87
CA VAL A 346 18.29 10.83 -2.22
C VAL A 346 18.98 11.97 -2.97
N GLU A 347 19.00 11.93 -4.31
CA GLU A 347 19.54 13.02 -5.14
C GLU A 347 18.88 14.38 -4.90
N ARG A 348 17.64 14.40 -4.39
CA ARG A 348 16.88 15.60 -4.06
C ARG A 348 16.75 15.88 -2.57
N LEU A 349 17.43 15.13 -1.71
CA LEU A 349 17.41 15.46 -0.29
C LEU A 349 18.01 16.85 -0.06
N PRO A 350 17.49 17.59 0.93
CA PRO A 350 18.05 18.89 1.26
C PRO A 350 19.54 18.78 1.64
N ASN A 351 20.35 19.76 1.23
CA ASN A 351 21.80 19.78 1.49
C ASN A 351 22.18 19.78 2.99
N TYR A 352 21.22 20.04 3.87
CA TYR A 352 21.45 20.01 5.32
C TYR A 352 21.34 18.62 5.95
N VAL A 353 20.96 17.60 5.17
CA VAL A 353 20.86 16.23 5.67
C VAL A 353 22.27 15.70 5.88
N ASP A 354 22.65 15.59 7.15
CA ASP A 354 23.94 15.07 7.61
C ASP A 354 23.74 13.71 8.30
N SER A 355 23.32 12.72 7.52
CA SER A 355 23.08 11.35 7.96
C SER A 355 23.74 10.39 6.98
N SER A 356 24.37 9.32 7.50
CA SER A 356 24.82 8.21 6.66
C SER A 356 23.61 7.42 6.17
N ILE A 357 23.35 7.42 4.86
CA ILE A 357 22.17 6.78 4.27
C ILE A 357 22.62 5.56 3.47
N SER A 358 21.96 4.42 3.68
CA SER A 358 22.16 3.23 2.86
C SER A 358 20.85 2.52 2.52
N TRP A 359 20.81 1.86 1.37
CA TRP A 359 19.69 1.03 0.93
C TRP A 359 20.22 -0.33 0.49
N HIS A 360 19.55 -1.41 0.92
CA HIS A 360 19.99 -2.79 0.71
C HIS A 360 18.88 -3.61 0.08
N HIS A 361 19.18 -4.26 -1.05
CA HIS A 361 18.28 -5.23 -1.66
C HIS A 361 18.39 -6.56 -0.90
N ALA A 362 17.48 -6.82 0.02
CA ALA A 362 17.50 -8.02 0.84
C ALA A 362 16.11 -8.40 1.36
N ASP A 363 15.96 -9.69 1.65
CA ASP A 363 14.83 -10.22 2.40
C ASP A 363 15.12 -10.10 3.90
N THR A 364 14.22 -9.45 4.64
CA THR A 364 14.38 -9.20 6.07
C THR A 364 14.32 -10.48 6.91
N SER A 365 13.79 -11.58 6.35
CA SER A 365 13.80 -12.91 6.97
C SER A 365 15.15 -13.63 6.86
N VAL A 366 16.04 -13.15 5.98
CA VAL A 366 17.36 -13.75 5.78
C VAL A 366 18.38 -13.06 6.69
N GLU A 367 18.80 -13.78 7.72
CA GLU A 367 19.68 -13.30 8.81
C GLU A 367 19.23 -11.97 9.44
N PRO A 368 18.00 -11.90 10.01
CA PRO A 368 17.42 -10.67 10.55
C PRO A 368 18.34 -9.94 11.53
N LEU A 369 19.08 -10.66 12.36
CA LEU A 369 20.03 -10.08 13.31
C LEU A 369 21.05 -9.15 12.63
N SER A 370 21.56 -9.50 11.45
CA SER A 370 22.54 -8.68 10.73
C SER A 370 22.00 -7.29 10.34
N TRP A 371 20.69 -7.20 10.08
CA TRP A 371 20.03 -5.95 9.75
C TRP A 371 19.80 -5.09 10.99
N LEU A 372 19.51 -5.71 12.13
CA LEU A 372 19.23 -5.04 13.41
C LEU A 372 20.50 -4.56 14.12
N MET A 373 21.63 -5.26 13.96
CA MET A 373 22.92 -4.87 14.55
C MET A 373 23.32 -3.44 14.16
N GLY A 374 23.79 -2.68 15.15
CA GLY A 374 24.19 -1.27 15.00
C GLY A 374 23.01 -0.30 14.90
N SER A 375 21.79 -0.75 15.19
CA SER A 375 20.57 0.07 15.15
C SER A 375 20.06 0.30 16.56
N GLU A 376 19.82 1.56 16.92
CA GLU A 376 19.18 1.93 18.19
C GLU A 376 17.67 1.96 18.04
N VAL A 377 17.18 2.32 16.84
CA VAL A 377 15.77 2.30 16.46
C VAL A 377 15.57 1.41 15.25
N VAL A 378 14.55 0.56 15.31
CA VAL A 378 14.08 -0.23 14.16
C VAL A 378 12.66 0.19 13.83
N VAL A 379 12.42 0.49 12.56
CA VAL A 379 11.08 0.77 12.02
C VAL A 379 10.67 -0.39 11.13
N VAL A 380 9.44 -0.87 11.30
CA VAL A 380 8.85 -1.93 10.47
C VAL A 380 7.49 -1.49 9.93
N ASP A 381 7.26 -1.64 8.63
CA ASP A 381 5.95 -1.51 7.97
C ASP A 381 5.65 -2.80 7.17
N PRO A 382 5.43 -3.95 7.86
CA PRO A 382 5.28 -5.23 7.20
C PRO A 382 4.00 -5.31 6.34
N PRO A 383 3.94 -6.30 5.42
CA PRO A 383 2.70 -6.59 4.71
C PRO A 383 1.58 -6.98 5.68
N ARG A 384 0.33 -7.06 5.18
CA ARG A 384 -0.86 -7.42 5.99
C ARG A 384 -0.74 -8.71 6.81
N LYS A 385 0.18 -9.61 6.47
CA LYS A 385 0.44 -10.86 7.18
C LYS A 385 1.27 -10.68 8.47
N GLY A 386 1.79 -9.48 8.74
CA GLY A 386 2.69 -9.23 9.87
C GLY A 386 4.15 -9.51 9.55
N LEU A 387 4.96 -9.56 10.61
CA LEU A 387 6.40 -9.84 10.52
C LEU A 387 6.64 -11.30 10.12
N ASP A 388 7.78 -11.54 9.46
CA ASP A 388 8.23 -12.91 9.26
C ASP A 388 8.63 -13.55 10.61
N ALA A 389 8.33 -14.83 10.80
CA ALA A 389 8.58 -15.56 12.04
C ALA A 389 10.07 -15.50 12.45
N SER A 390 11.00 -15.52 11.49
CA SER A 390 12.43 -15.42 11.76
C SER A 390 12.85 -14.06 12.32
N LEU A 391 12.26 -12.97 11.81
CA LEU A 391 12.50 -11.62 12.31
C LEU A 391 11.88 -11.45 13.70
N LEU A 392 10.67 -11.97 13.89
CA LEU A 392 9.98 -11.93 15.17
C LEU A 392 10.75 -12.69 16.27
N ASP A 393 11.31 -13.86 15.95
CA ASP A 393 12.15 -14.64 16.87
C ASP A 393 13.42 -13.88 17.29
N VAL A 394 14.09 -13.22 16.34
CA VAL A 394 15.27 -12.40 16.67
C VAL A 394 14.90 -11.19 17.53
N LEU A 395 13.79 -10.51 17.24
CA LEU A 395 13.33 -9.37 18.06
C LEU A 395 13.02 -9.79 19.49
N GLN A 396 12.52 -11.01 19.71
CA GLN A 396 12.27 -11.54 21.06
C GLN A 396 13.55 -11.96 21.79
N THR A 397 14.54 -12.48 21.06
CA THR A 397 15.74 -13.11 21.65
C THR A 397 16.96 -12.19 21.72
N ILE A 398 16.84 -10.94 21.24
CA ILE A 398 17.93 -9.98 21.08
C ILE A 398 18.79 -9.77 22.34
N SER A 399 18.16 -9.76 23.52
CA SER A 399 18.84 -9.61 24.84
C SER A 399 19.60 -10.87 25.30
N SER A 400 19.27 -12.04 24.76
CA SER A 400 20.03 -13.28 24.96
C SER A 400 21.29 -13.29 24.12
N LEU A 401 21.23 -12.65 22.95
CA LEU A 401 22.36 -12.47 22.04
C LEU A 401 23.34 -11.42 22.60
N GLU A 402 22.84 -10.33 23.21
CA GLU A 402 23.67 -9.35 23.96
C GLU A 402 24.54 -10.02 25.03
N ARG A 403 23.93 -10.88 25.86
CA ARG A 403 24.63 -11.54 26.96
C ARG A 403 25.67 -12.54 26.46
N LYS A 404 25.38 -13.26 25.38
CA LYS A 404 26.33 -14.19 24.75
C LYS A 404 27.51 -13.45 24.12
N ALA A 405 27.27 -12.34 23.43
CA ALA A 405 28.32 -11.49 22.84
C ALA A 405 29.24 -10.91 23.93
N LYS A 406 28.67 -10.33 25.00
CA LYS A 406 29.42 -9.77 26.13
C LYS A 406 30.16 -10.82 26.99
N SER A 407 29.77 -12.09 26.94
CA SER A 407 30.39 -13.19 27.70
C SER A 407 31.48 -13.96 26.94
N ALA A 408 31.63 -13.71 25.64
CA ALA A 408 32.65 -14.35 24.81
C ALA A 408 33.99 -13.62 24.97
N PRO A 409 35.14 -14.31 25.08
CA PRO A 409 36.45 -13.65 25.10
C PRO A 409 36.67 -12.86 23.80
N GLU A 410 37.21 -11.63 23.92
CA GLU A 410 37.49 -10.67 22.82
C GLU A 410 38.33 -11.26 21.66
N SER A 411 38.87 -12.47 21.79
CA SER A 411 39.64 -13.15 20.75
C SER A 411 38.81 -14.05 19.82
N SER A 412 37.48 -14.13 19.97
CA SER A 412 36.65 -15.09 19.21
C SER A 412 35.75 -14.48 18.12
N TYR A 413 35.57 -13.16 18.10
CA TYR A 413 34.79 -12.48 17.05
C TYR A 413 35.63 -11.82 15.94
N SER A 414 36.93 -11.58 16.17
CA SER A 414 37.82 -10.95 15.18
C SER A 414 38.39 -11.88 14.09
N LYS A 415 37.95 -13.15 14.02
CA LYS A 415 38.39 -14.12 13.00
C LYS A 415 37.26 -14.97 12.40
N VAL A 416 36.02 -14.50 12.41
CA VAL A 416 34.95 -15.10 11.60
C VAL A 416 34.70 -14.24 10.36
N LYS A 417 35.69 -14.29 9.47
CA LYS A 417 35.61 -14.08 8.00
C LYS A 417 34.45 -13.21 7.50
N ASP A 418 34.78 -11.95 7.18
CA ASP A 418 34.13 -11.17 6.11
C ASP A 418 34.02 -11.96 4.78
N GLU A 419 34.81 -13.04 4.61
CA GLU A 419 34.76 -13.94 3.46
C GLU A 419 33.63 -15.00 3.48
N LYS A 420 32.86 -15.17 4.58
CA LYS A 420 31.94 -16.32 4.74
C LYS A 420 30.43 -16.01 4.74
N ARG A 421 30.01 -14.79 4.43
CA ARG A 421 28.58 -14.48 4.21
C ARG A 421 28.33 -14.05 2.76
N PRO A 422 28.28 -15.00 1.81
CA PRO A 422 28.07 -14.69 0.39
C PRO A 422 26.83 -13.88 0.07
N TRP A 423 25.81 -13.84 0.94
CA TRP A 423 24.62 -13.00 0.76
C TRP A 423 24.83 -11.56 1.27
N VAL A 424 25.58 -11.32 2.36
CA VAL A 424 25.96 -9.97 2.80
C VAL A 424 26.78 -9.29 1.72
N LEU A 425 27.75 -10.00 1.14
CA LEU A 425 28.51 -9.53 -0.01
C LEU A 425 27.65 -9.32 -1.27
N ARG A 426 26.52 -10.04 -1.41
CA ARG A 426 25.56 -9.81 -2.51
C ARG A 426 24.66 -8.61 -2.26
N ALA A 427 24.14 -8.45 -1.04
CA ALA A 427 23.36 -7.29 -0.63
C ALA A 427 24.18 -6.00 -0.69
N MET A 428 25.45 -6.06 -0.27
CA MET A 428 26.42 -4.96 -0.43
C MET A 428 26.79 -4.66 -1.89
N LYS A 429 26.71 -5.64 -2.81
CA LYS A 429 26.91 -5.40 -4.25
C LYS A 429 25.73 -4.69 -4.89
N ASP A 430 24.52 -4.90 -4.37
CA ASP A 430 23.28 -4.29 -4.86
C ASP A 430 22.83 -3.08 -4.02
N SER A 431 23.63 -2.63 -3.04
CA SER A 431 23.30 -1.52 -2.15
C SER A 431 23.57 -0.15 -2.76
N VAL A 432 22.98 0.87 -2.15
CA VAL A 432 23.27 2.30 -2.39
C VAL A 432 23.81 2.85 -1.08
N GLN A 433 24.86 3.65 -1.13
CA GLN A 433 25.44 4.28 0.06
C GLN A 433 25.83 5.71 -0.23
N ILE A 434 25.33 6.63 0.59
CA ILE A 434 25.44 8.09 0.39
C ILE A 434 25.78 8.74 1.73
N GLY A 435 26.81 9.60 1.72
CA GLY A 435 27.40 10.24 2.91
C GLY A 435 28.84 9.76 3.19
N SER A 436 29.45 10.30 4.25
CA SER A 436 30.74 9.82 4.76
C SER A 436 30.64 8.30 4.98
N LYS A 437 31.70 7.55 4.63
CA LYS A 437 31.79 6.12 5.01
C LYS A 437 31.37 6.02 6.48
N PRO A 438 30.50 5.06 6.85
CA PRO A 438 30.34 4.76 8.26
C PRO A 438 31.75 4.59 8.77
N ALA A 439 32.10 5.34 9.81
CA ALA A 439 33.07 4.76 10.72
C ALA A 439 32.53 3.34 10.94
N LEU A 440 33.33 2.32 10.63
CA LEU A 440 33.17 1.02 11.26
C LEU A 440 33.38 1.28 12.75
N GLU A 441 32.45 2.00 13.38
CA GLU A 441 32.21 1.85 14.78
C GLU A 441 31.45 0.54 14.81
N ASP A 442 32.19 -0.50 15.21
CA ASP A 442 31.72 -1.78 15.70
C ASP A 442 30.78 -1.56 16.89
N SER A 443 29.71 -0.80 16.68
CA SER A 443 28.66 -0.60 17.63
C SER A 443 27.85 -1.88 17.62
N GLU A 444 28.16 -2.76 18.56
CA GLU A 444 27.32 -3.90 18.93
C GLU A 444 25.97 -3.45 19.56
N SER A 445 25.56 -2.20 19.32
CA SER A 445 24.29 -1.67 19.79
C SER A 445 23.15 -2.47 19.16
N LEU A 446 22.24 -2.85 20.03
CA LEU A 446 21.01 -3.52 19.66
C LEU A 446 19.82 -2.58 19.89
N PRO A 447 18.73 -2.78 19.14
CA PRO A 447 17.57 -1.91 19.18
C PRO A 447 17.02 -1.75 20.59
N GLN A 448 16.85 -0.50 21.00
CA GLN A 448 16.14 -0.14 22.24
C GLN A 448 14.71 0.34 21.96
N THR A 449 14.45 0.79 20.72
CA THR A 449 13.12 1.20 20.28
C THR A 449 12.73 0.45 19.01
N LEU A 450 11.52 -0.10 19.01
CA LEU A 450 10.87 -0.69 17.84
C LEU A 450 9.61 0.12 17.53
N ILE A 451 9.57 0.73 16.34
CA ILE A 451 8.39 1.40 15.81
C ILE A 451 7.73 0.45 14.81
N TYR A 452 6.51 0.01 15.11
CA TYR A 452 5.74 -0.89 14.26
C TYR A 452 4.56 -0.13 13.65
N ILE A 453 4.54 -0.05 12.32
CA ILE A 453 3.42 0.46 11.51
C ILE A 453 2.64 -0.75 10.96
N SER A 454 1.34 -0.82 11.17
CA SER A 454 0.54 -1.94 10.66
C SER A 454 -0.78 -1.50 10.05
N CYS A 455 -1.10 -2.07 8.89
CA CYS A 455 -2.45 -2.05 8.31
C CYS A 455 -3.19 -3.39 8.45
N GLY A 456 -2.58 -4.39 9.10
CA GLY A 456 -3.15 -5.72 9.36
C GLY A 456 -3.43 -5.89 10.85
N TRP A 457 -4.67 -5.64 11.27
CA TRP A 457 -5.03 -5.59 12.70
C TRP A 457 -4.82 -6.93 13.42
N GLU A 458 -5.27 -8.04 12.83
CA GLU A 458 -5.13 -9.37 13.46
C GLU A 458 -3.67 -9.80 13.57
N SER A 459 -2.91 -9.72 12.48
CA SER A 459 -1.48 -10.04 12.50
C SER A 459 -0.69 -9.12 13.45
N PHE A 460 -1.06 -7.85 13.56
CA PHE A 460 -0.47 -6.96 14.56
C PHE A 460 -0.76 -7.42 15.98
N LYS A 461 -2.00 -7.83 16.31
CA LYS A 461 -2.33 -8.35 17.64
C LYS A 461 -1.50 -9.59 17.98
N GLU A 462 -1.27 -10.47 17.01
CA GLU A 462 -0.42 -11.66 17.16
C GLU A 462 1.04 -11.29 17.43
N ASP A 463 1.64 -10.46 16.57
CA ASP A 463 3.02 -9.99 16.70
C ASP A 463 3.23 -9.24 18.02
N CYS A 464 2.29 -8.34 18.38
CA CYS A 464 2.33 -7.57 19.62
C CYS A 464 2.35 -8.48 20.85
N LYS A 465 1.44 -9.46 20.92
CA LYS A 465 1.43 -10.44 22.03
C LYS A 465 2.74 -11.20 22.10
N SER A 466 3.28 -11.61 20.94
CA SER A 466 4.53 -12.35 20.86
C SER A 466 5.72 -11.51 21.36
N LEU A 467 5.83 -10.24 20.94
CA LEU A 467 6.85 -9.31 21.39
C LEU A 467 6.78 -9.07 22.91
N LEU A 468 5.57 -8.86 23.45
CA LEU A 468 5.37 -8.65 24.90
C LEU A 468 5.68 -9.91 25.73
N SER A 469 5.42 -11.11 25.18
CA SER A 469 5.68 -12.38 25.88
C SER A 469 7.17 -12.60 26.20
N SER A 470 8.06 -12.00 25.40
CA SER A 470 9.51 -12.04 25.63
C SER A 470 9.95 -11.30 26.90
N LYS A 471 9.07 -10.43 27.44
CA LYS A 471 9.36 -9.47 28.52
C LYS A 471 10.49 -8.48 28.21
N LYS A 472 11.06 -8.50 27.00
CA LYS A 472 12.06 -7.53 26.54
C LYS A 472 11.40 -6.27 26.02
N TRP A 473 10.22 -6.37 25.45
CA TRP A 473 9.50 -5.22 24.90
C TRP A 473 8.35 -4.81 25.81
N ARG A 474 8.19 -3.51 25.99
CA ARG A 474 6.99 -2.89 26.56
C ARG A 474 6.37 -1.99 25.50
N LEU A 475 5.08 -2.13 25.26
CA LEU A 475 4.35 -1.20 24.42
C LEU A 475 4.18 0.12 25.19
N GLU A 476 4.71 1.21 24.65
CA GLU A 476 4.71 2.52 25.30
C GLU A 476 3.64 3.44 24.70
N LYS A 477 3.54 3.47 23.37
CA LYS A 477 2.61 4.35 22.64
C LYS A 477 1.90 3.62 21.53
N ALA A 478 0.66 4.03 21.27
CA ALA A 478 -0.13 3.57 20.14
C ALA A 478 -0.95 4.72 19.57
N HIS A 479 -0.97 4.83 18.24
CA HIS A 479 -1.72 5.84 17.50
C HIS A 479 -2.38 5.18 16.30
N GLY A 480 -3.67 5.41 16.12
CA GLY A 480 -4.40 4.96 14.94
C GLY A 480 -4.58 6.08 13.92
N PHE A 481 -4.69 5.70 12.66
CA PHE A 481 -4.90 6.61 11.54
C PHE A 481 -5.97 6.05 10.60
N ASN A 482 -6.89 6.91 10.19
CA ASN A 482 -7.87 6.60 9.17
C ASN A 482 -7.30 6.79 7.76
N PHE A 483 -6.60 5.77 7.26
CA PHE A 483 -6.09 5.78 5.89
C PHE A 483 -7.19 5.45 4.87
N PHE A 484 -8.21 4.70 5.29
CA PHE A 484 -9.20 4.10 4.40
C PHE A 484 -10.65 4.38 4.85
N PRO A 485 -11.09 5.66 4.91
CA PRO A 485 -12.48 5.99 5.25
C PRO A 485 -13.47 5.20 4.40
N GLY A 486 -14.46 4.57 5.05
CA GLY A 486 -15.44 3.68 4.43
C GLY A 486 -15.08 2.19 4.48
N THR A 487 -13.99 1.84 5.15
CA THR A 487 -13.57 0.44 5.38
C THR A 487 -13.26 0.20 6.86
N GLN A 488 -13.30 -1.05 7.31
CA GLN A 488 -12.85 -1.41 8.67
C GLN A 488 -11.32 -1.45 8.82
N SER A 489 -10.56 -1.05 7.80
CA SER A 489 -9.10 -1.02 7.87
C SER A 489 -8.60 0.31 8.45
N THR A 490 -7.74 0.22 9.45
CA THR A 490 -7.00 1.35 10.03
C THR A 490 -5.50 1.07 9.95
N ILE A 491 -4.69 2.11 10.06
CA ILE A 491 -3.25 1.97 10.24
C ILE A 491 -2.90 2.32 11.68
N HIS A 492 -2.11 1.48 12.33
CA HIS A 492 -1.62 1.71 13.69
C HIS A 492 -0.12 1.95 13.65
N LEU A 493 0.33 3.03 14.29
CA LEU A 493 1.72 3.28 14.63
C LEU A 493 1.88 2.99 16.12
N THR A 494 2.76 2.06 16.44
CA THR A 494 3.03 1.65 17.82
C THR A 494 4.51 1.72 18.12
N VAL A 495 4.84 2.08 19.36
CA VAL A 495 6.22 2.25 19.83
C VAL A 495 6.43 1.29 20.98
N PHE A 496 7.39 0.40 20.82
CA PHE A 496 7.85 -0.51 21.84
C PHE A 496 9.23 -0.09 22.32
N ASP A 497 9.40 -0.11 23.63
CA ASP A 497 10.68 0.11 24.29
C ASP A 497 11.23 -1.17 24.86
N ALA A 498 12.55 -1.29 24.81
CA ALA A 498 13.27 -2.29 25.55
C ALA A 498 13.09 -2.08 27.07
N THR A 499 12.74 -3.14 27.80
CA THR A 499 12.67 -3.11 29.26
C THR A 499 14.08 -2.95 29.84
N GLY A 500 14.29 -1.93 30.69
CA GLY A 500 15.56 -1.66 31.37
C GLY A 500 16.30 -0.40 30.89
N THR A 501 15.85 0.24 29.81
CA THR A 501 16.31 1.56 29.39
C THR A 501 15.32 2.60 29.89
N ALA A 502 15.68 3.36 30.93
CA ALA A 502 14.95 4.58 31.28
C ALA A 502 15.30 5.65 30.25
N PHE A 503 14.32 6.17 29.52
CA PHE A 503 14.51 7.42 28.79
C PHE A 503 14.72 8.53 29.84
N PRO A 504 15.77 9.36 29.73
CA PRO A 504 15.71 10.67 30.37
C PRO A 504 14.54 11.42 29.72
N ASP A 505 13.64 11.95 30.57
CA ASP A 505 12.44 12.67 30.14
C ASP A 505 12.73 13.55 28.93
N LEU A 506 11.95 13.37 27.86
CA LEU A 506 11.95 14.24 26.69
C LEU A 506 11.62 15.66 27.17
N VAL A 507 12.65 16.47 27.41
CA VAL A 507 12.51 17.89 27.70
C VAL A 507 11.98 18.55 26.43
N PHE A 508 10.66 18.71 26.38
CA PHE A 508 10.00 19.63 25.46
C PHE A 508 10.47 21.04 25.79
N PHE A 509 11.33 21.62 24.96
CA PHE A 509 11.51 23.06 24.98
C PHE A 509 10.23 23.70 24.38
N PRO A 510 9.58 24.63 25.11
CA PRO A 510 8.46 25.40 24.56
C PRO A 510 8.96 26.34 23.44
N PRO A 511 8.04 26.83 22.59
CA PRO A 511 8.33 27.35 21.24
C PRO A 511 9.29 28.54 21.15
#